data_AF-A0A1F2RR55-F1
#
_entry.id   AF-A0A1F2RR55-F1
#
_cell.length_a   1.000
_cell.length_b   1.000
_cell.length_c   1.000
_cell.angle_alpha   90.00
_cell.angle_beta   90.00
_cell.angle_gamma   90.00
#
_symmetry.space_group_name_H-M   'P 1'
#
loop_
_entity.id
_entity.type
_entity.pdbx_description
1 polymer ?
#
loop_
_entity_poly.entity_id
_entity_poly.type
_entity_poly.pdbx_seq_one_letter_code
_entity_poly.pdbx_strand_id
1 'polypeptide(L)'
;MRNRVQEIKRSSGRLAILVLGILAAAGPASAQNNYYFAHLALGGAAATGGWQTTITYINYSPSSVTCTTNFFTDSGAPLAVPFAGGAANSVRTDIIAGGGSVHLESTAALVDPTLTGWAKASCTGPVKASLLFRDYRAGVPEAESGVNAMTDLKTTFVTFAEPQTGVAYANPSTQSATVTFTVFNESGAQLGTKNDTLAPNEHKANNVGPFLGLSNFKGSLKITSTVGITSLALNFEASQPNKLVFSSLPPGDIDAAGPYYFTHLALGGFVDTPLASGGGAWQSTLTYINSSTQSVTCTTSFYTTSGAALAVSFGGGGAVSSRIDTLAAGGSLHVESTASTNAQTVTGWAQAACSGTIKASLLFRLYLTGNAPVAEAGLNGTSTVTNKFVSFGEKQTGFAIANLTFLPVGITITAFDTAGKVAGTTGMFLLPRQQRSDNLAPLLGLSSFTGSVQITSSLPFVALSLNFEATTPSNFIFSALPPGELDSATPLATGN
;
A
#
# COMPACT_ATOMS: atom_id res chain seq x y z
N MET A 1 -16.25 -61.04 79.27
CA MET A 1 -15.49 -60.61 80.47
C MET A 1 -14.17 -60.02 79.99
N ARG A 2 -14.09 -58.68 79.93
CA ARG A 2 -13.11 -57.84 80.67
C ARG A 2 -11.65 -58.34 80.60
N ASN A 3 -10.79 -57.63 79.87
CA ASN A 3 -9.86 -56.69 80.50
C ASN A 3 -9.17 -55.75 79.50
N ARG A 4 -9.14 -54.47 79.89
CA ARG A 4 -8.37 -53.36 79.30
C ARG A 4 -6.92 -53.44 79.78
N VAL A 5 -5.98 -53.00 78.95
CA VAL A 5 -4.84 -52.20 79.42
C VAL A 5 -4.63 -51.06 78.40
N GLN A 6 -4.57 -49.84 78.93
CA GLN A 6 -4.24 -48.60 78.23
C GLN A 6 -2.73 -48.51 78.02
N GLU A 7 -2.28 -47.98 76.89
CA GLU A 7 -1.00 -47.27 76.81
C GLU A 7 -1.11 -46.03 75.91
N ILE A 8 -0.44 -44.97 76.35
CA ILE A 8 -0.57 -43.57 75.93
C ILE A 8 0.69 -43.16 75.15
N LYS A 9 0.48 -42.31 74.14
CA LYS A 9 1.43 -41.38 73.46
C LYS A 9 2.44 -41.95 72.44
N ARG A 10 2.24 -41.55 71.17
CA ARG A 10 3.09 -40.55 70.48
C ARG A 10 2.38 -40.00 69.25
N SER A 11 2.09 -38.70 69.25
CA SER A 11 1.58 -37.96 68.10
C SER A 11 2.71 -37.71 67.10
N SER A 12 2.76 -38.50 66.02
CA SER A 12 3.58 -38.19 64.86
C SER A 12 2.71 -37.47 63.84
N GLY A 13 2.74 -36.13 63.88
CA GLY A 13 2.14 -35.28 62.85
C GLY A 13 2.77 -35.60 61.51
N ARG A 14 1.94 -36.04 60.55
CA ARG A 14 2.34 -36.17 59.15
C ARG A 14 2.51 -34.75 58.60
N LEU A 15 3.76 -34.34 58.39
CA LEU A 15 4.10 -33.15 57.62
C LEU A 15 3.72 -33.41 56.16
N ALA A 16 2.52 -33.01 55.75
CA ALA A 16 2.14 -32.98 54.36
C ALA A 16 2.85 -31.79 53.71
N ILE A 17 3.96 -32.05 53.02
CA ILE A 17 4.58 -31.08 52.12
C ILE A 17 3.63 -30.94 50.92
N LEU A 18 2.80 -29.89 50.96
CA LEU A 18 2.00 -29.47 49.82
C LEU A 18 2.96 -28.83 48.82
N VAL A 19 3.42 -29.61 47.84
CA VAL A 19 4.11 -29.08 46.66
C VAL A 19 3.05 -28.29 45.87
N LEU A 20 2.99 -26.98 46.11
CA LEU A 20 2.25 -26.07 45.25
C LEU A 20 2.97 -26.05 43.90
N GLY A 21 2.55 -26.93 42.99
CA GLY A 21 2.91 -26.80 41.58
C GLY A 21 2.36 -25.47 41.08
N ILE A 22 3.25 -24.51 40.84
CA ILE A 22 2.91 -23.33 40.05
C ILE A 22 2.68 -23.85 38.63
N LEU A 23 1.42 -24.19 38.31
CA LEU A 23 0.98 -24.16 36.92
C LEU A 23 1.03 -22.69 36.52
N ALA A 24 2.10 -22.29 35.84
CA ALA A 24 2.05 -21.10 35.02
C ALA A 24 0.93 -21.34 34.00
N ALA A 25 -0.24 -20.73 34.25
CA ALA A 25 -1.27 -20.65 33.23
C ALA A 25 -0.63 -19.94 32.05
N ALA A 26 -0.34 -20.67 30.98
CA ALA A 26 -0.12 -20.04 29.69
C ALA A 26 -1.41 -19.26 29.41
N GLY A 27 -1.33 -17.94 29.56
CA GLY A 27 -2.41 -17.06 29.12
C GLY A 27 -2.73 -17.40 27.66
N PRO A 28 -3.97 -17.18 27.20
CA PRO A 28 -4.29 -17.37 25.78
C PRO A 28 -3.23 -16.61 24.98
N ALA A 29 -2.52 -17.31 24.10
CA ALA A 29 -1.58 -16.67 23.19
C ALA A 29 -2.38 -15.56 22.48
N SER A 30 -1.93 -14.31 22.60
CA SER A 30 -2.55 -13.22 21.85
C SER A 30 -2.52 -13.63 20.37
N ALA A 31 -3.65 -13.45 19.68
CA ALA A 31 -3.72 -13.73 18.26
C ALA A 31 -2.67 -12.86 17.55
N GLN A 32 -1.67 -13.51 16.96
CA GLN A 32 -0.56 -12.82 16.31
C GLN A 32 -0.99 -12.37 14.91
N ASN A 33 -0.94 -11.06 14.66
CA ASN A 33 -1.28 -10.46 13.37
C ASN A 33 -0.04 -10.49 12.49
N ASN A 34 -0.12 -11.15 11.33
CA ASN A 34 1.01 -11.26 10.40
C ASN A 34 0.88 -10.25 9.26
N TYR A 35 2.02 -9.69 8.86
CA TYR A 35 2.14 -8.74 7.76
C TYR A 35 3.31 -9.16 6.88
N TYR A 36 3.08 -9.29 5.58
CA TYR A 36 4.05 -9.78 4.62
C TYR A 36 4.42 -8.68 3.64
N PHE A 37 5.71 -8.37 3.57
CA PHE A 37 6.29 -7.44 2.59
C PHE A 37 6.94 -8.28 1.50
N ALA A 38 6.36 -8.26 0.30
CA ALA A 38 6.77 -9.17 -0.78
C ALA A 38 8.17 -8.88 -1.33
N HIS A 39 8.64 -7.64 -1.14
CA HIS A 39 9.94 -7.20 -1.62
C HIS A 39 10.48 -6.09 -0.73
N LEU A 40 11.80 -6.00 -0.64
CA LEU A 40 12.55 -4.87 -0.14
C LEU A 40 13.87 -4.78 -0.91
N ALA A 41 14.39 -3.58 -1.05
CA ALA A 41 15.65 -3.32 -1.74
C ALA A 41 16.45 -2.25 -0.99
N LEU A 42 17.76 -2.46 -0.88
CA LEU A 42 18.70 -1.49 -0.33
C LEU A 42 20.06 -1.59 -1.03
N GLY A 43 20.85 -0.54 -0.99
CA GLY A 43 22.15 -0.52 -1.66
C GLY A 43 22.04 -0.35 -3.17
N GLY A 44 23.17 -0.43 -3.85
CA GLY A 44 23.34 -0.16 -5.28
C GLY A 44 24.39 0.93 -5.48
N ALA A 45 24.88 1.07 -6.72
CA ALA A 45 25.90 2.07 -7.02
C ALA A 45 25.24 3.41 -7.38
N ALA A 46 25.54 4.47 -6.64
CA ALA A 46 24.98 5.81 -6.84
C ALA A 46 25.00 6.27 -8.31
N ALA A 47 26.05 5.93 -9.07
CA ALA A 47 26.18 6.30 -10.48
C ALA A 47 25.17 5.60 -11.43
N THR A 48 24.66 4.44 -11.05
CA THR A 48 23.73 3.63 -11.87
C THR A 48 22.37 3.39 -11.23
N GLY A 49 22.22 3.72 -9.94
CA GLY A 49 21.00 3.52 -9.16
C GLY A 49 21.28 2.88 -7.79
N GLY A 50 20.60 3.34 -6.75
CA GLY A 50 20.60 2.70 -5.43
C GLY A 50 19.24 2.81 -4.76
N TRP A 51 19.01 1.97 -3.76
CA TRP A 51 17.71 1.78 -3.13
C TRP A 51 17.75 2.06 -1.63
N GLN A 52 16.65 2.60 -1.13
CA GLN A 52 16.35 2.69 0.28
C GLN A 52 14.94 2.12 0.52
N THR A 53 14.79 1.39 1.61
CA THR A 53 13.51 0.84 2.05
C THR A 53 13.09 1.53 3.33
N THR A 54 11.84 2.01 3.39
CA THR A 54 11.25 2.54 4.62
C THR A 54 10.09 1.66 5.06
N ILE A 55 10.11 1.22 6.31
CA ILE A 55 9.00 0.44 6.90
C ILE A 55 8.16 1.35 7.77
N THR A 56 6.85 1.25 7.58
CA THR A 56 5.87 2.00 8.36
C THR A 56 4.92 1.04 9.08
N TYR A 57 4.74 1.27 10.39
CA TYR A 57 3.69 0.65 11.19
C TYR A 57 2.84 1.73 11.83
N ILE A 58 1.52 1.57 11.77
CA ILE A 58 0.56 2.46 12.41
C ILE A 58 -0.30 1.66 13.36
N ASN A 59 -0.10 1.88 14.65
CA ASN A 59 -0.96 1.32 15.67
C ASN A 59 -2.18 2.23 15.85
N TYR A 60 -3.23 1.95 15.10
CA TYR A 60 -4.50 2.67 15.22
C TYR A 60 -5.30 2.23 16.45
N SER A 61 -4.93 1.12 17.11
CA SER A 61 -5.66 0.57 18.25
C SER A 61 -5.38 1.38 19.53
N PRO A 62 -6.26 1.33 20.55
CA PRO A 62 -6.04 2.03 21.82
C PRO A 62 -4.98 1.37 22.71
N SER A 63 -4.51 0.16 22.40
CA SER A 63 -3.56 -0.60 23.21
C SER A 63 -2.17 -0.60 22.57
N SER A 64 -1.12 -0.72 23.39
CA SER A 64 0.25 -0.89 22.88
C SER A 64 0.38 -2.19 22.08
N VAL A 65 1.06 -2.12 20.93
CA VAL A 65 1.34 -3.26 20.05
C VAL A 65 2.85 -3.45 19.93
N THR A 66 3.31 -4.69 20.05
CA THR A 66 4.69 -5.06 19.74
C THR A 66 4.73 -5.80 18.42
N CYS A 67 5.55 -5.34 17.48
CA CYS A 67 5.79 -5.97 16.18
C CYS A 67 7.21 -6.52 16.11
N THR A 68 7.36 -7.81 15.79
CA THR A 68 8.65 -8.43 15.49
C THR A 68 8.76 -8.69 13.98
N THR A 69 9.71 -8.03 13.31
CA THR A 69 9.94 -8.11 11.87
C THR A 69 11.17 -8.95 11.57
N ASN A 70 11.01 -9.99 10.76
CA ASN A 70 12.10 -10.84 10.28
C ASN A 70 12.36 -10.53 8.81
N PHE A 71 13.64 -10.42 8.45
CA PHE A 71 14.11 -10.10 7.10
C PHE A 71 14.82 -11.30 6.50
N PHE A 72 14.50 -11.60 5.25
CA PHE A 72 14.98 -12.78 4.54
C PHE A 72 15.60 -12.36 3.20
N THR A 73 16.74 -12.96 2.87
CA THR A 73 17.40 -12.86 1.56
C THR A 73 16.58 -13.61 0.50
N ASP A 74 16.98 -13.48 -0.77
CA ASP A 74 16.42 -14.28 -1.88
C ASP A 74 16.46 -15.80 -1.61
N SER A 75 17.52 -16.29 -0.95
CA SER A 75 17.66 -17.71 -0.59
C SER A 75 16.82 -18.16 0.62
N GLY A 76 16.15 -17.23 1.31
CA GLY A 76 15.46 -17.47 2.57
C GLY A 76 16.34 -17.46 3.83
N ALA A 77 17.65 -17.21 3.69
CA ALA A 77 18.53 -16.95 4.84
C ALA A 77 18.23 -15.59 5.49
N PRO A 78 18.60 -15.36 6.78
CA PRO A 78 18.42 -14.07 7.43
C PRO A 78 19.16 -12.93 6.70
N LEU A 79 18.46 -11.84 6.40
CA LEU A 79 19.02 -10.64 5.76
C LEU A 79 19.24 -9.53 6.80
N ALA A 80 20.48 -9.11 7.02
CA ALA A 80 20.76 -8.00 7.92
C ALA A 80 20.43 -6.66 7.26
N VAL A 81 19.43 -5.94 7.78
CA VAL A 81 19.00 -4.64 7.24
C VAL A 81 19.44 -3.53 8.20
N PRO A 82 20.29 -2.58 7.76
CA PRO A 82 20.69 -1.42 8.56
C PRO A 82 19.59 -0.35 8.50
N PHE A 83 18.71 -0.27 9.49
CA PHE A 83 17.83 0.90 9.65
C PHE A 83 18.60 2.07 10.28
N ALA A 84 18.30 3.29 9.83
CA ALA A 84 19.01 4.50 10.23
C ALA A 84 19.14 4.60 11.76
N GLY A 85 20.38 4.81 12.23
CA GLY A 85 20.70 4.94 13.67
C GLY A 85 20.89 3.63 14.44
N GLY A 86 20.81 2.46 13.80
CA GLY A 86 21.00 1.15 14.43
C GLY A 86 22.00 0.23 13.71
N ALA A 87 22.41 -0.84 14.38
CA ALA A 87 23.17 -1.92 13.75
C ALA A 87 22.30 -2.67 12.73
N ALA A 88 22.93 -3.22 11.69
CA ALA A 88 22.25 -4.11 10.76
C ALA A 88 21.77 -5.36 11.50
N ASN A 89 20.48 -5.66 11.42
CA ASN A 89 19.88 -6.80 12.08
C ASN A 89 18.90 -7.50 11.14
N SER A 90 18.81 -8.82 11.23
CA SER A 90 17.83 -9.62 10.49
C SER A 90 16.50 -9.78 11.22
N VAL A 91 16.45 -9.35 12.47
CA VAL A 91 15.24 -9.31 13.29
C VAL A 91 15.17 -7.96 13.97
N ARG A 92 13.99 -7.35 13.95
CA ARG A 92 13.72 -6.05 14.56
C ARG A 92 12.46 -6.14 15.41
N THR A 93 12.49 -5.53 16.60
CA THR A 93 11.32 -5.45 17.48
C THR A 93 10.97 -3.99 17.73
N ASP A 94 9.73 -3.63 17.44
CA ASP A 94 9.19 -2.28 17.64
C ASP A 94 8.00 -2.34 18.61
N ILE A 95 8.00 -1.47 19.62
CA ILE A 95 6.89 -1.30 20.57
C ILE A 95 6.19 0.02 20.24
N ILE A 96 4.91 -0.04 19.94
CA ILE A 96 4.15 1.07 19.38
C ILE A 96 2.97 1.36 20.31
N ALA A 97 2.96 2.53 20.94
CA ALA A 97 1.84 2.98 21.77
C ALA A 97 0.53 3.08 20.95
N GLY A 98 -0.62 3.10 21.62
CA GLY A 98 -1.90 3.33 20.94
C GLY A 98 -1.91 4.70 20.26
N GLY A 99 -2.30 4.75 18.98
CA GLY A 99 -2.20 5.94 18.12
C GLY A 99 -0.79 6.20 17.59
N GLY A 100 0.22 5.52 18.11
CA GLY A 100 1.62 5.69 17.73
C GLY A 100 1.95 5.12 16.36
N SER A 101 3.13 5.45 15.88
CA SER A 101 3.64 4.96 14.61
C SER A 101 5.15 4.77 14.61
N VAL A 102 5.60 3.91 13.72
CA VAL A 102 7.00 3.70 13.35
C VAL A 102 7.11 4.05 11.88
N HIS A 103 8.13 4.83 11.52
CA HIS A 103 8.47 5.14 10.13
C HIS A 103 9.98 5.24 10.04
N LEU A 104 10.60 4.20 9.49
CA LEU A 104 12.04 4.02 9.61
C LEU A 104 12.66 3.58 8.31
N GLU A 105 13.62 4.38 7.88
CA GLU A 105 14.35 4.19 6.65
C GLU A 105 15.58 3.31 6.85
N SER A 106 15.87 2.45 5.88
CA SER A 106 17.16 1.78 5.80
C SER A 106 18.26 2.80 5.48
N THR A 107 19.50 2.43 5.74
CA THR A 107 20.64 3.12 5.12
C THR A 107 20.57 2.81 3.63
N ALA A 108 20.62 3.85 2.78
CA ALA A 108 20.56 3.66 1.33
C ALA A 108 21.81 2.93 0.79
N ALA A 109 22.95 3.07 1.47
CA ALA A 109 24.19 2.33 1.20
C ALA A 109 24.62 2.38 -0.29
N LEU A 110 24.63 3.58 -0.88
CA LEU A 110 24.76 3.83 -2.33
C LEU A 110 26.15 3.51 -2.95
N VAL A 111 26.97 2.75 -2.24
CA VAL A 111 28.27 2.23 -2.70
C VAL A 111 28.38 0.71 -2.56
N ASP A 112 27.39 0.08 -1.92
CA ASP A 112 27.33 -1.37 -1.72
C ASP A 112 26.54 -2.04 -2.85
N PRO A 113 26.68 -3.36 -3.07
CA PRO A 113 25.80 -4.10 -3.97
C PRO A 113 24.34 -3.96 -3.56
N THR A 114 23.43 -3.94 -4.54
CA THR A 114 22.00 -3.99 -4.24
C THR A 114 21.66 -5.33 -3.58
N LEU A 115 21.03 -5.24 -2.41
CA LEU A 115 20.48 -6.37 -1.67
C LEU A 115 18.96 -6.36 -1.83
N THR A 116 18.40 -7.53 -2.12
CA THR A 116 16.97 -7.76 -2.21
C THR A 116 16.54 -8.87 -1.27
N GLY A 117 15.25 -8.86 -0.96
CA GLY A 117 14.66 -9.87 -0.10
C GLY A 117 13.20 -9.58 0.18
N TRP A 118 12.69 -10.21 1.23
CA TRP A 118 11.32 -10.03 1.70
C TRP A 118 11.30 -9.99 3.23
N ALA A 119 10.16 -9.61 3.81
CA ALA A 119 10.01 -9.54 5.26
C ALA A 119 8.66 -10.03 5.76
N LYS A 120 8.67 -10.54 6.99
CA LYS A 120 7.47 -10.92 7.75
C LYS A 120 7.47 -10.22 9.09
N ALA A 121 6.46 -9.41 9.35
CA ALA A 121 6.19 -8.88 10.67
C ALA A 121 5.09 -9.69 11.36
N SER A 122 5.26 -9.88 12.65
CA SER A 122 4.30 -10.53 13.51
C SER A 122 4.04 -9.67 14.74
N CYS A 123 2.81 -9.17 14.87
CA CYS A 123 2.42 -8.17 15.85
C CYS A 123 1.43 -8.73 16.89
N THR A 124 1.53 -8.26 18.13
CA THR A 124 0.66 -8.68 19.25
C THR A 124 -0.76 -8.10 19.17
N GLY A 125 -0.99 -7.18 18.24
CA GLY A 125 -2.27 -6.55 17.95
C GLY A 125 -2.26 -5.96 16.54
N PRO A 126 -3.40 -5.39 16.11
CA PRO A 126 -3.56 -4.97 14.74
C PRO A 126 -2.89 -3.62 14.49
N VAL A 127 -2.13 -3.54 13.40
CA VAL A 127 -1.56 -2.33 12.82
C VAL A 127 -1.96 -2.22 11.35
N LYS A 128 -1.79 -1.03 10.77
CA LYS A 128 -1.54 -0.95 9.33
C LYS A 128 -0.04 -0.94 9.10
N ALA A 129 0.39 -1.65 8.06
CA ALA A 129 1.80 -1.82 7.75
C ALA A 129 2.03 -1.57 6.26
N SER A 130 3.11 -0.85 5.95
CA SER A 130 3.50 -0.56 4.57
C SER A 130 5.02 -0.45 4.44
N LEU A 131 5.47 -0.59 3.21
CA LEU A 131 6.86 -0.43 2.82
C LEU A 131 6.93 0.59 1.69
N LEU A 132 7.90 1.49 1.74
CA LEU A 132 8.18 2.49 0.72
C LEU A 132 9.57 2.21 0.14
N PHE A 133 9.65 2.16 -1.18
CA PHE A 133 10.91 2.16 -1.91
C PHE A 133 11.25 3.59 -2.29
N ARG A 134 12.49 4.00 -2.08
CA ARG A 134 13.05 5.25 -2.62
C ARG A 134 14.25 4.91 -3.46
N ASP A 135 14.26 5.37 -4.71
CA ASP A 135 15.43 5.22 -5.59
C ASP A 135 16.31 6.47 -5.58
N TYR A 136 17.60 6.23 -5.73
CA TYR A 136 18.63 7.25 -5.76
C TYR A 136 19.44 7.15 -7.03
N ARG A 137 19.72 8.30 -7.64
CA ARG A 137 20.65 8.42 -8.78
C ARG A 137 21.60 9.59 -8.55
N ALA A 138 22.88 9.32 -8.74
CA ALA A 138 23.98 10.22 -8.39
C ALA A 138 23.89 10.80 -6.95
N GLY A 139 23.32 10.02 -6.01
CA GLY A 139 23.12 10.45 -4.62
C GLY A 139 21.87 11.30 -4.37
N VAL A 140 21.05 11.55 -5.39
CA VAL A 140 19.81 12.33 -5.29
C VAL A 140 18.60 11.40 -5.34
N PRO A 141 17.62 11.54 -4.43
CA PRO A 141 16.33 10.83 -4.53
C PRO A 141 15.57 11.22 -5.81
N GLU A 142 15.09 10.23 -6.57
CA GLU A 142 14.43 10.47 -7.87
C GLU A 142 12.97 10.05 -7.94
N ALA A 143 12.62 8.91 -7.38
CA ALA A 143 11.25 8.42 -7.31
C ALA A 143 11.01 7.56 -6.07
N GLU A 144 9.72 7.37 -5.78
CA GLU A 144 9.26 6.58 -4.66
C GLU A 144 8.04 5.77 -5.01
N SER A 145 7.88 4.63 -4.34
CA SER A 145 6.58 3.99 -4.32
C SER A 145 6.29 3.21 -3.06
N GLY A 146 5.10 3.43 -2.52
CA GLY A 146 4.59 2.76 -1.34
C GLY A 146 3.75 1.53 -1.69
N VAL A 147 3.87 0.48 -0.89
CA VAL A 147 3.06 -0.74 -0.97
C VAL A 147 2.55 -1.13 0.42
N ASN A 148 1.28 -1.51 0.52
CA ASN A 148 0.75 -2.08 1.75
C ASN A 148 1.35 -3.48 1.98
N ALA A 149 1.63 -3.81 3.24
CA ALA A 149 1.89 -5.19 3.60
C ALA A 149 0.63 -6.02 3.41
N MET A 150 0.78 -7.27 2.95
CA MET A 150 -0.34 -8.19 2.89
C MET A 150 -0.60 -8.79 4.27
N THR A 151 -1.85 -8.85 4.68
CA THR A 151 -2.26 -9.52 5.93
C THR A 151 -2.52 -11.01 5.72
N ASP A 152 -2.87 -11.38 4.49
CA ASP A 152 -3.22 -12.73 4.11
C ASP A 152 -2.40 -13.17 2.90
N LEU A 153 -1.88 -14.38 2.95
CA LEU A 153 -1.20 -15.00 1.82
C LEU A 153 -2.24 -15.48 0.80
N LYS A 154 -1.92 -15.32 -0.48
CA LYS A 154 -2.84 -15.63 -1.58
C LYS A 154 -2.19 -16.56 -2.58
N THR A 155 -3.02 -17.30 -3.29
CA THR A 155 -2.62 -18.23 -4.34
C THR A 155 -2.87 -17.67 -5.74
N THR A 156 -3.48 -16.49 -5.86
CA THR A 156 -3.76 -15.86 -7.14
C THR A 156 -3.55 -14.36 -7.03
N PHE A 157 -2.84 -13.79 -8.00
CA PHE A 157 -2.62 -12.35 -8.15
C PHE A 157 -2.86 -11.96 -9.60
N VAL A 158 -3.43 -10.78 -9.82
CA VAL A 158 -3.56 -10.17 -11.13
C VAL A 158 -3.12 -8.72 -11.07
N THR A 159 -2.30 -8.31 -12.03
CA THR A 159 -1.80 -6.94 -12.16
C THR A 159 -1.71 -6.53 -13.62
N PHE A 160 -1.69 -5.23 -13.89
CA PHE A 160 -1.35 -4.72 -15.21
C PHE A 160 0.11 -5.07 -15.51
N ALA A 161 0.42 -5.35 -16.76
CA ALA A 161 1.79 -5.66 -17.13
C ALA A 161 2.14 -5.23 -18.56
N GLU A 162 3.40 -4.83 -18.67
CA GLU A 162 4.18 -4.59 -19.88
C GLU A 162 5.54 -5.29 -19.72
N PRO A 163 6.42 -5.35 -20.74
CA PRO A 163 7.66 -6.12 -20.66
C PRO A 163 8.58 -5.76 -19.51
N GLN A 164 8.59 -4.48 -19.07
CA GLN A 164 9.43 -3.98 -17.99
C GLN A 164 8.72 -3.92 -16.64
N THR A 165 7.48 -4.39 -16.53
CA THR A 165 6.85 -4.56 -15.23
C THR A 165 7.68 -5.53 -14.39
N GLY A 166 8.15 -5.08 -13.24
CA GLY A 166 8.85 -5.90 -12.27
C GLY A 166 7.85 -6.64 -11.39
N VAL A 167 8.07 -7.93 -11.15
CA VAL A 167 7.29 -8.73 -10.22
C VAL A 167 8.22 -9.33 -9.18
N ALA A 168 7.84 -9.20 -7.91
CA ALA A 168 8.52 -9.83 -6.79
C ALA A 168 7.55 -10.74 -6.04
N TYR A 169 8.05 -11.88 -5.59
CA TYR A 169 7.25 -12.90 -4.93
C TYR A 169 8.11 -13.70 -3.96
N ALA A 170 7.54 -14.02 -2.80
CA ALA A 170 8.18 -14.79 -1.74
C ALA A 170 7.25 -15.87 -1.21
N ASN A 171 7.82 -16.96 -0.68
CA ASN A 171 7.08 -18.09 -0.13
C ASN A 171 7.25 -18.16 1.39
N PRO A 172 6.31 -17.62 2.19
CA PRO A 172 6.41 -17.68 3.66
C PRO A 172 6.02 -19.05 4.24
N SER A 173 5.65 -20.02 3.40
CA SER A 173 5.22 -21.34 3.84
C SER A 173 6.42 -22.28 4.05
N THR A 174 6.17 -23.40 4.73
CA THR A 174 7.16 -24.47 4.93
C THR A 174 7.22 -25.47 3.77
N GLN A 175 6.38 -25.30 2.74
CA GLN A 175 6.30 -26.17 1.56
C GLN A 175 6.84 -25.43 0.35
N SER A 176 7.42 -26.14 -0.63
CA SER A 176 7.79 -25.50 -1.89
C SER A 176 6.53 -25.13 -2.69
N ALA A 177 6.53 -23.92 -3.25
CA ALA A 177 5.50 -23.42 -4.14
C ALA A 177 5.89 -23.69 -5.60
N THR A 178 4.93 -24.13 -6.41
CA THR A 178 5.03 -23.96 -7.87
C THR A 178 4.21 -22.74 -8.25
N VAL A 179 4.88 -21.73 -8.81
CA VAL A 179 4.28 -20.45 -9.20
C VAL A 179 4.18 -20.40 -10.72
N THR A 180 2.98 -20.18 -11.23
CA THR A 180 2.68 -20.06 -12.66
C THR A 180 2.38 -18.61 -13.00
N PHE A 181 3.13 -18.07 -13.95
CA PHE A 181 2.96 -16.73 -14.52
C PHE A 181 2.29 -16.87 -15.88
N THR A 182 1.22 -16.12 -16.12
CA THR A 182 0.49 -16.12 -17.40
C THR A 182 0.22 -14.69 -17.82
N VAL A 183 0.66 -14.32 -19.01
CA VAL A 183 0.46 -12.98 -19.58
C VAL A 183 -0.72 -13.02 -20.56
N PHE A 184 -1.61 -12.05 -20.43
CA PHE A 184 -2.72 -11.81 -21.35
C PHE A 184 -2.54 -10.44 -22.00
N ASN A 185 -2.92 -10.31 -23.26
CA ASN A 185 -3.05 -8.99 -23.89
C ASN A 185 -4.35 -8.28 -23.46
N GLU A 186 -4.54 -7.04 -23.89
CA GLU A 186 -5.75 -6.25 -23.58
C GLU A 186 -7.06 -6.92 -24.02
N SER A 187 -7.04 -7.72 -25.10
CA SER A 187 -8.22 -8.48 -25.57
C SER A 187 -8.52 -9.76 -24.76
N GLY A 188 -7.65 -10.12 -23.81
CA GLY A 188 -7.77 -11.35 -23.01
C GLY A 188 -7.17 -12.60 -23.64
N ALA A 189 -6.42 -12.47 -24.73
CA ALA A 189 -5.70 -13.59 -25.32
C ALA A 189 -4.40 -13.84 -24.54
N GLN A 190 -4.19 -15.10 -24.14
CA GLN A 190 -2.95 -15.52 -23.49
C GLN A 190 -1.77 -15.41 -24.48
N LEU A 191 -0.73 -14.67 -24.11
CA LEU A 191 0.49 -14.50 -24.91
C LEU A 191 1.61 -15.46 -24.50
N GLY A 192 1.67 -15.83 -23.23
CA GLY A 192 2.73 -16.69 -22.71
C GLY A 192 2.46 -17.18 -21.30
N THR A 193 3.10 -18.29 -20.94
CA THR A 193 3.07 -18.84 -19.59
C THR A 193 4.43 -19.41 -19.19
N LYS A 194 4.77 -19.32 -17.92
CA LYS A 194 6.00 -19.86 -17.35
C LYS A 194 5.78 -20.34 -15.92
N ASN A 195 6.35 -21.48 -15.58
CA ASN A 195 6.40 -21.97 -14.21
C ASN A 195 7.76 -21.67 -13.58
N ASP A 196 7.74 -21.40 -12.28
CA ASP A 196 8.92 -21.29 -11.43
C ASP A 196 8.67 -22.00 -10.10
N THR A 197 9.73 -22.53 -9.51
CA THR A 197 9.68 -23.18 -8.19
C THR A 197 10.22 -22.23 -7.14
N LEU A 198 9.54 -22.12 -6.01
CA LEU A 198 9.95 -21.27 -4.90
C LEU A 198 10.01 -22.12 -3.62
N ALA A 199 11.21 -22.36 -3.12
CA ALA A 199 11.45 -23.10 -1.88
C ALA A 199 10.89 -22.34 -0.65
N PRO A 200 10.77 -22.99 0.52
CA PRO A 200 10.38 -22.32 1.76
C PRO A 200 11.27 -21.11 2.06
N ASN A 201 10.65 -19.98 2.39
CA ASN A 201 11.25 -18.67 2.61
C ASN A 201 12.04 -18.07 1.43
N GLU A 202 12.06 -18.72 0.27
CA GLU A 202 12.72 -18.18 -0.92
C GLU A 202 11.95 -16.97 -1.46
N HIS A 203 12.69 -16.02 -2.02
CA HIS A 203 12.19 -14.82 -2.67
C HIS A 203 12.86 -14.66 -4.03
N LYS A 204 12.09 -14.21 -5.02
CA LYS A 204 12.56 -13.92 -6.36
C LYS A 204 11.91 -12.65 -6.90
N ALA A 205 12.63 -11.96 -7.77
CA ALA A 205 12.11 -10.82 -8.52
C ALA A 205 12.56 -10.89 -9.99
N ASN A 206 11.68 -10.52 -10.92
CA ASN A 206 11.93 -10.59 -12.36
C ASN A 206 11.18 -9.49 -13.13
N ASN A 207 11.73 -9.03 -14.26
CA ASN A 207 10.94 -8.29 -15.25
C ASN A 207 10.15 -9.26 -16.12
N VAL A 208 8.84 -9.03 -16.24
CA VAL A 208 7.89 -10.00 -16.82
C VAL A 208 8.26 -10.39 -18.26
N GLY A 209 8.60 -9.41 -19.12
CA GLY A 209 8.94 -9.65 -20.52
C GLY A 209 10.15 -10.59 -20.68
N PRO A 210 11.36 -10.19 -20.22
CA PRO A 210 12.54 -11.04 -20.26
C PRO A 210 12.33 -12.40 -19.61
N PHE A 211 11.60 -12.45 -18.49
CA PHE A 211 11.34 -13.69 -17.78
C PHE A 211 10.51 -14.69 -18.59
N LEU A 212 9.47 -14.23 -19.29
CA LEU A 212 8.64 -15.07 -20.16
C LEU A 212 9.12 -15.15 -21.62
N GLY A 213 10.18 -14.44 -22.00
CA GLY A 213 10.64 -14.34 -23.38
C GLY A 213 9.71 -13.51 -24.28
N LEU A 214 9.00 -12.53 -23.71
CA LEU A 214 8.09 -11.63 -24.41
C LEU A 214 8.74 -10.25 -24.55
N SER A 215 8.97 -9.80 -25.79
CA SER A 215 9.64 -8.52 -26.06
C SER A 215 8.71 -7.32 -26.12
N ASN A 216 7.43 -7.52 -26.41
CA ASN A 216 6.43 -6.45 -26.50
C ASN A 216 5.03 -6.99 -26.17
N PHE A 217 4.37 -6.38 -25.18
CA PHE A 217 2.96 -6.60 -24.89
C PHE A 217 2.42 -5.47 -24.01
N LYS A 218 1.10 -5.32 -24.00
CA LYS A 218 0.38 -4.54 -23.01
C LYS A 218 -0.85 -5.34 -22.60
N GLY A 219 -1.09 -5.45 -21.31
CA GLY A 219 -2.23 -6.21 -20.81
C GLY A 219 -2.12 -6.53 -19.34
N SER A 220 -2.24 -7.80 -18.98
CA SER A 220 -2.19 -8.24 -17.59
C SER A 220 -1.28 -9.43 -17.36
N LEU A 221 -0.75 -9.51 -16.15
CA LEU A 221 -0.06 -10.67 -15.61
C LEU A 221 -0.97 -11.32 -14.56
N LYS A 222 -1.24 -12.61 -14.74
CA LYS A 222 -1.82 -13.49 -13.72
C LYS A 222 -0.75 -14.38 -13.12
N ILE A 223 -0.67 -14.42 -11.80
CA ILE A 223 0.23 -15.28 -11.02
C ILE A 223 -0.64 -16.25 -10.23
N THR A 224 -0.39 -17.55 -10.33
CA THR A 224 -1.03 -18.57 -9.49
C THR A 224 0.01 -19.40 -8.75
N SER A 225 -0.30 -19.86 -7.55
CA SER A 225 0.63 -20.65 -6.72
C SER A 225 -0.07 -21.83 -6.06
N THR A 226 0.66 -22.94 -5.88
CA THR A 226 0.18 -24.14 -5.17
C THR A 226 0.02 -23.94 -3.66
N VAL A 227 0.67 -22.92 -3.09
CA VAL A 227 0.55 -22.51 -1.68
C VAL A 227 0.38 -20.99 -1.59
N GLY A 228 -0.08 -20.49 -0.45
CA GLY A 228 -0.17 -19.05 -0.22
C GLY A 228 1.22 -18.40 -0.27
N ILE A 229 1.39 -17.43 -1.16
CA ILE A 229 2.62 -16.63 -1.31
C ILE A 229 2.33 -15.16 -1.02
N THR A 230 3.39 -14.37 -0.97
CA THR A 230 3.31 -12.91 -1.04
C THR A 230 3.83 -12.41 -2.38
N SER A 231 3.20 -11.40 -3.00
CA SER A 231 3.65 -10.84 -4.27
C SER A 231 3.30 -9.36 -4.39
N LEU A 232 4.14 -8.63 -5.10
CA LEU A 232 3.85 -7.28 -5.57
C LEU A 232 4.38 -7.11 -6.99
N ALA A 233 3.87 -6.08 -7.68
CA ALA A 233 4.41 -5.65 -8.96
C ALA A 233 4.72 -4.15 -8.94
N LEU A 234 5.75 -3.75 -9.67
CA LEU A 234 6.14 -2.37 -9.89
C LEU A 234 6.15 -2.11 -11.39
N ASN A 235 5.58 -0.99 -11.83
CA ASN A 235 5.76 -0.51 -13.19
C ASN A 235 6.96 0.44 -13.23
N PHE A 236 7.88 0.24 -14.16
CA PHE A 236 9.06 1.06 -14.35
C PHE A 236 9.00 1.75 -15.70
N GLU A 237 9.15 3.07 -15.71
CA GLU A 237 9.19 3.86 -16.93
C GLU A 237 10.47 4.69 -16.96
N ALA A 238 11.25 4.53 -18.03
CA ALA A 238 12.37 5.41 -18.31
C ALA A 238 11.81 6.74 -18.82
N SER A 239 11.78 7.75 -17.95
CA SER A 239 11.13 9.02 -18.28
C SER A 239 12.05 10.01 -18.97
N GLN A 240 13.32 10.10 -18.58
CA GLN A 240 14.31 11.02 -19.19
C GLN A 240 15.70 10.36 -19.20
N PRO A 241 16.68 10.88 -19.97
CA PRO A 241 18.06 10.42 -19.84
C PRO A 241 18.49 10.47 -18.37
N ASN A 242 18.83 9.30 -17.82
CA ASN A 242 19.19 9.09 -16.42
C ASN A 242 18.06 9.25 -15.37
N LYS A 243 16.79 9.42 -15.74
CA LYS A 243 15.65 9.43 -14.81
C LYS A 243 14.81 8.16 -14.87
N LEU A 244 14.46 7.62 -13.71
CA LEU A 244 13.50 6.55 -13.55
C LEU A 244 12.27 7.08 -12.81
N VAL A 245 11.08 6.70 -13.26
CA VAL A 245 9.88 6.79 -12.45
C VAL A 245 9.32 5.38 -12.30
N PHE A 246 8.74 5.10 -11.14
CA PHE A 246 8.11 3.82 -10.89
C PHE A 246 6.95 3.95 -9.93
N SER A 247 5.99 3.03 -10.06
CA SER A 247 4.80 3.00 -9.23
C SER A 247 4.48 1.56 -8.84
N SER A 248 3.95 1.39 -7.63
CA SER A 248 3.41 0.12 -7.19
C SER A 248 2.11 -0.15 -7.94
N LEU A 249 2.04 -1.33 -8.51
CA LEU A 249 0.81 -1.88 -9.01
C LEU A 249 0.23 -2.70 -7.86
N PRO A 250 -0.94 -2.33 -7.33
CA PRO A 250 -1.41 -2.89 -6.10
C PRO A 250 -1.51 -4.43 -6.13
N PRO A 251 -1.22 -5.12 -5.01
CA PRO A 251 -1.24 -6.57 -4.96
C PRO A 251 -2.62 -7.13 -5.36
N GLY A 252 -2.57 -8.15 -6.22
CA GLY A 252 -3.65 -8.60 -7.09
C GLY A 252 -4.77 -9.44 -6.48
N ASP A 253 -5.25 -9.07 -5.29
CA ASP A 253 -6.31 -9.79 -4.59
C ASP A 253 -7.68 -9.46 -5.21
N ILE A 254 -8.35 -10.36 -5.93
CA ILE A 254 -9.62 -10.04 -6.62
C ILE A 254 -10.62 -9.42 -5.63
N ASP A 255 -10.93 -8.12 -5.78
CA ASP A 255 -11.74 -7.37 -4.82
C ASP A 255 -13.19 -7.88 -4.82
N ALA A 256 -13.96 -7.59 -3.78
CA ALA A 256 -15.38 -7.94 -3.79
C ALA A 256 -16.09 -7.22 -4.96
N ALA A 257 -17.06 -7.88 -5.58
CA ALA A 257 -17.89 -7.25 -6.60
C ALA A 257 -18.60 -6.02 -6.01
N GLY A 258 -18.46 -4.87 -6.66
CA GLY A 258 -19.08 -3.64 -6.20
C GLY A 258 -18.72 -2.45 -7.09
N PRO A 259 -19.29 -1.26 -6.80
CA PRO A 259 -18.76 -0.05 -7.38
C PRO A 259 -17.32 0.15 -6.90
N TYR A 260 -16.41 0.43 -7.82
CA TYR A 260 -15.03 0.80 -7.54
C TYR A 260 -14.93 2.32 -7.50
N TYR A 261 -14.33 2.85 -6.45
CA TYR A 261 -14.19 4.28 -6.24
C TYR A 261 -12.75 4.73 -6.44
N PHE A 262 -12.59 5.84 -7.14
CA PHE A 262 -11.35 6.56 -7.33
C PHE A 262 -11.49 7.91 -6.64
N THR A 263 -10.97 8.00 -5.41
CA THR A 263 -11.21 9.12 -4.51
C THR A 263 -10.72 10.47 -5.04
N HIS A 264 -9.76 10.45 -5.96
CA HIS A 264 -9.24 11.66 -6.57
C HIS A 264 -8.90 11.42 -8.05
N LEU A 265 -9.05 12.46 -8.85
CA LEU A 265 -8.57 12.57 -10.22
C LEU A 265 -7.86 13.93 -10.31
N ALA A 266 -6.77 13.96 -11.07
CA ALA A 266 -6.04 15.17 -11.42
C ALA A 266 -5.74 15.16 -12.91
N LEU A 267 -6.15 16.21 -13.61
CA LEU A 267 -6.20 16.29 -15.07
C LEU A 267 -5.80 17.70 -15.50
N GLY A 268 -5.17 17.85 -16.66
CA GLY A 268 -4.93 19.16 -17.27
C GLY A 268 -3.71 19.89 -16.71
N GLY A 269 -3.50 21.11 -17.19
CA GLY A 269 -2.29 21.89 -17.02
C GLY A 269 -2.32 22.83 -15.83
N PHE A 270 -1.16 23.22 -15.36
CA PHE A 270 -1.00 24.30 -14.40
C PHE A 270 0.20 25.15 -14.79
N VAL A 271 0.14 26.42 -14.39
CA VAL A 271 1.28 27.34 -14.44
C VAL A 271 1.69 27.56 -13.01
N ASP A 272 2.92 27.17 -12.66
CA ASP A 272 3.49 27.43 -11.34
C ASP A 272 4.82 28.14 -11.53
N THR A 273 4.81 29.46 -11.30
CA THR A 273 5.95 30.35 -11.53
C THR A 273 7.16 30.12 -10.60
N PRO A 274 7.04 29.50 -9.41
CA PRO A 274 8.17 29.02 -8.62
C PRO A 274 8.84 27.76 -9.19
N LEU A 275 8.18 26.99 -10.07
CA LEU A 275 8.83 25.85 -10.73
C LEU A 275 9.69 26.34 -11.88
N ALA A 276 10.92 25.83 -11.97
CA ALA A 276 11.85 26.20 -13.03
C ALA A 276 11.32 25.85 -14.44
N SER A 277 10.32 24.96 -14.53
CA SER A 277 9.67 24.55 -15.78
C SER A 277 8.58 25.50 -16.30
N GLY A 278 8.13 26.48 -15.50
CA GLY A 278 7.04 27.39 -15.88
C GLY A 278 5.65 26.75 -15.92
N GLY A 279 5.49 25.53 -15.39
CA GLY A 279 4.23 24.79 -15.37
C GLY A 279 4.39 23.29 -15.60
N GLY A 280 3.26 22.61 -15.75
CA GLY A 280 3.17 21.18 -15.99
C GLY A 280 1.74 20.72 -16.32
N ALA A 281 1.53 19.42 -16.40
CA ALA A 281 0.22 18.81 -16.59
C ALA A 281 0.07 17.50 -15.81
N TRP A 282 -1.13 17.29 -15.29
CA TRP A 282 -1.54 16.05 -14.63
C TRP A 282 -2.30 15.15 -15.60
N GLN A 283 -2.04 13.84 -15.47
CA GLN A 283 -2.81 12.77 -16.09
C GLN A 283 -3.24 11.79 -15.01
N SER A 284 -4.51 11.38 -15.08
CA SER A 284 -5.04 10.26 -14.33
C SER A 284 -5.30 9.11 -15.30
N THR A 285 -4.85 7.92 -14.91
CA THR A 285 -5.00 6.71 -15.72
C THR A 285 -5.73 5.65 -14.94
N LEU A 286 -6.89 5.25 -15.43
CA LEU A 286 -7.71 4.20 -14.83
C LEU A 286 -7.38 2.86 -15.51
N THR A 287 -7.09 1.84 -14.72
CA THR A 287 -6.84 0.50 -15.23
C THR A 287 -7.89 -0.47 -14.70
N TYR A 288 -8.48 -1.25 -15.60
CA TYR A 288 -9.41 -2.33 -15.28
C TYR A 288 -8.85 -3.66 -15.78
N ILE A 289 -8.95 -4.71 -14.97
CA ILE A 289 -8.53 -6.06 -15.37
C ILE A 289 -9.64 -7.04 -15.01
N ASN A 290 -10.15 -7.74 -16.01
CA ASN A 290 -11.15 -8.77 -15.84
C ASN A 290 -10.45 -10.14 -15.71
N SER A 291 -10.31 -10.62 -14.49
CA SER A 291 -9.73 -11.92 -14.19
C SER A 291 -10.75 -13.07 -14.22
N SER A 292 -12.02 -12.78 -14.51
CA SER A 292 -13.09 -13.77 -14.58
C SER A 292 -13.13 -14.50 -15.93
N THR A 293 -13.94 -15.54 -16.01
CA THR A 293 -14.18 -16.29 -17.25
C THR A 293 -15.27 -15.68 -18.13
N GLN A 294 -15.95 -14.63 -17.66
CA GLN A 294 -17.06 -13.98 -18.35
C GLN A 294 -16.66 -12.56 -18.76
N SER A 295 -17.34 -11.99 -19.76
CA SER A 295 -17.19 -10.57 -20.06
C SER A 295 -17.75 -9.70 -18.93
N VAL A 296 -17.07 -8.60 -18.62
CA VAL A 296 -17.53 -7.60 -17.65
C VAL A 296 -17.70 -6.25 -18.33
N THR A 297 -18.83 -5.60 -18.09
CA THR A 297 -19.07 -4.23 -18.53
C THR A 297 -19.02 -3.29 -17.34
N CYS A 298 -18.25 -2.22 -17.44
CA CYS A 298 -18.09 -1.18 -16.43
C CYS A 298 -18.61 0.16 -16.95
N THR A 299 -19.45 0.81 -16.16
CA THR A 299 -19.86 2.21 -16.38
C THR A 299 -19.13 3.09 -15.39
N THR A 300 -18.21 3.92 -15.89
CA THR A 300 -17.42 4.85 -15.08
C THR A 300 -18.02 6.24 -15.19
N SER A 301 -18.46 6.79 -14.06
CA SER A 301 -18.99 8.15 -13.94
C SER A 301 -17.96 9.06 -13.27
N PHE A 302 -17.83 10.27 -13.79
CA PHE A 302 -16.85 11.26 -13.32
C PHE A 302 -17.56 12.43 -12.65
N TYR A 303 -17.05 12.82 -11.49
CA TYR A 303 -17.64 13.85 -10.65
C TYR A 303 -16.62 14.94 -10.34
N THR A 304 -17.08 16.19 -10.33
CA THR A 304 -16.29 17.34 -9.87
C THR A 304 -16.12 17.27 -8.34
N THR A 305 -15.28 18.14 -7.79
CA THR A 305 -15.16 18.31 -6.33
C THR A 305 -16.48 18.71 -5.67
N SER A 306 -17.41 19.36 -6.39
CA SER A 306 -18.75 19.69 -5.91
C SER A 306 -19.79 18.55 -6.05
N GLY A 307 -19.41 17.43 -6.68
CA GLY A 307 -20.31 16.31 -6.95
C GLY A 307 -21.16 16.43 -8.22
N ALA A 308 -20.94 17.49 -9.01
CA ALA A 308 -21.53 17.63 -10.35
C ALA A 308 -20.83 16.72 -11.37
N ALA A 309 -21.38 16.57 -12.57
CA ALA A 309 -20.75 15.80 -13.63
C ALA A 309 -19.44 16.47 -14.09
N LEU A 310 -18.32 15.73 -14.07
CA LEU A 310 -17.02 16.18 -14.57
C LEU A 310 -16.80 15.66 -15.99
N ALA A 311 -16.62 16.55 -16.96
CA ALA A 311 -16.26 16.13 -18.32
C ALA A 311 -14.76 15.83 -18.40
N VAL A 312 -14.42 14.59 -18.79
CA VAL A 312 -13.03 14.12 -18.92
C VAL A 312 -12.77 13.69 -20.36
N SER A 313 -11.67 14.18 -20.95
CA SER A 313 -11.20 13.74 -22.26
C SER A 313 -10.20 12.59 -22.11
N PHE A 314 -10.37 11.56 -22.93
CA PHE A 314 -9.48 10.39 -22.98
C PHE A 314 -9.01 10.18 -24.42
N GLY A 315 -7.71 9.94 -24.62
CA GLY A 315 -7.15 9.48 -25.90
C GLY A 315 -7.56 10.26 -27.15
N GLY A 316 -7.65 11.59 -27.09
CA GLY A 316 -8.02 12.44 -28.23
C GLY A 316 -9.52 12.47 -28.59
N GLY A 317 -10.37 11.76 -27.84
CA GLY A 317 -11.83 11.85 -27.96
C GLY A 317 -12.43 13.11 -27.32
N GLY A 318 -13.72 13.33 -27.55
CA GLY A 318 -14.48 14.38 -26.88
C GLY A 318 -14.59 14.14 -25.37
N ALA A 319 -14.73 15.23 -24.60
CA ALA A 319 -14.89 15.14 -23.15
C ALA A 319 -16.25 14.52 -22.79
N VAL A 320 -16.24 13.51 -21.92
CA VAL A 320 -17.44 12.81 -21.44
C VAL A 320 -17.48 12.75 -19.92
N SER A 321 -18.67 12.81 -19.34
CA SER A 321 -18.86 12.65 -17.89
C SER A 321 -19.21 11.24 -17.45
N SER A 322 -19.41 10.34 -18.42
CA SER A 322 -19.48 8.91 -18.18
C SER A 322 -18.92 8.14 -19.37
N ARG A 323 -18.38 6.96 -19.11
CA ARG A 323 -17.84 6.04 -20.11
C ARG A 323 -18.32 4.63 -19.82
N ILE A 324 -18.58 3.86 -20.87
CA ILE A 324 -18.94 2.44 -20.78
C ILE A 324 -17.85 1.65 -21.48
N ASP A 325 -17.28 0.69 -20.77
CA ASP A 325 -16.23 -0.18 -21.28
C ASP A 325 -16.60 -1.64 -21.04
N THR A 326 -16.39 -2.49 -22.05
CA THR A 326 -16.61 -3.93 -21.93
C THR A 326 -15.27 -4.66 -22.07
N LEU A 327 -14.92 -5.43 -21.05
CA LEU A 327 -13.72 -6.25 -20.99
C LEU A 327 -14.10 -7.71 -21.25
N ALA A 328 -13.44 -8.34 -22.24
CA ALA A 328 -13.52 -9.77 -22.42
C ALA A 328 -12.97 -10.53 -21.20
N ALA A 329 -13.24 -11.82 -21.10
CA ALA A 329 -12.62 -12.69 -20.10
C ALA A 329 -11.09 -12.64 -20.22
N GLY A 330 -10.37 -12.42 -19.12
CA GLY A 330 -8.92 -12.20 -19.12
C GLY A 330 -8.47 -10.84 -19.68
N GLY A 331 -9.40 -10.03 -20.20
CA GLY A 331 -9.10 -8.75 -20.83
C GLY A 331 -8.73 -7.66 -19.82
N SER A 332 -8.04 -6.65 -20.31
CA SER A 332 -7.67 -5.47 -19.53
C SER A 332 -7.88 -4.21 -20.33
N LEU A 333 -8.12 -3.11 -19.63
CA LEU A 333 -8.27 -1.79 -20.21
C LEU A 333 -7.41 -0.79 -19.45
N HIS A 334 -6.79 0.11 -20.20
CA HIS A 334 -6.00 1.22 -19.68
C HIS A 334 -6.53 2.53 -20.27
N VAL A 335 -7.09 3.39 -19.44
CA VAL A 335 -7.79 4.62 -19.85
C VAL A 335 -7.03 5.83 -19.34
N GLU A 336 -6.33 6.51 -20.24
CA GLU A 336 -5.49 7.66 -19.94
C GLU A 336 -6.23 8.97 -20.26
N SER A 337 -6.36 9.84 -19.26
CA SER A 337 -6.88 11.18 -19.50
C SER A 337 -5.91 12.02 -20.32
N THR A 338 -6.40 13.03 -21.03
CA THR A 338 -5.53 13.98 -21.72
C THR A 338 -4.72 14.83 -20.73
N ALA A 339 -3.39 14.71 -20.76
CA ALA A 339 -2.48 15.71 -20.21
C ALA A 339 -2.31 16.85 -21.23
N SER A 340 -2.72 18.06 -20.87
CA SER A 340 -2.54 19.24 -21.73
C SER A 340 -2.15 20.43 -20.87
N THR A 341 -0.99 21.02 -21.15
CA THR A 341 -0.51 22.25 -20.51
C THR A 341 -1.36 23.47 -20.87
N ASN A 342 -2.20 23.37 -21.91
CA ASN A 342 -3.11 24.42 -22.35
C ASN A 342 -4.48 24.39 -21.64
N ALA A 343 -4.77 23.34 -20.86
CA ALA A 343 -5.98 23.23 -20.06
C ALA A 343 -5.69 23.64 -18.62
N GLN A 344 -6.69 24.15 -17.90
CA GLN A 344 -6.58 24.35 -16.45
C GLN A 344 -6.61 23.01 -15.72
N THR A 345 -5.99 22.95 -14.54
CA THR A 345 -6.01 21.75 -13.72
C THR A 345 -7.43 21.54 -13.21
N VAL A 346 -7.95 20.34 -13.42
CA VAL A 346 -9.26 19.93 -12.93
C VAL A 346 -9.09 18.73 -12.04
N THR A 347 -9.74 18.79 -10.89
CA THR A 347 -9.78 17.69 -9.93
C THR A 347 -11.21 17.22 -9.70
N GLY A 348 -11.32 15.98 -9.26
CA GLY A 348 -12.61 15.32 -9.06
C GLY A 348 -12.44 13.92 -8.51
N TRP A 349 -13.44 13.08 -8.71
CA TRP A 349 -13.41 11.67 -8.34
C TRP A 349 -14.21 10.84 -9.35
N ALA A 350 -14.07 9.53 -9.32
CA ALA A 350 -14.84 8.63 -10.20
C ALA A 350 -15.41 7.43 -9.46
N GLN A 351 -16.50 6.91 -10.03
CA GLN A 351 -17.13 5.66 -9.62
C GLN A 351 -17.30 4.76 -10.84
N ALA A 352 -16.78 3.54 -10.80
CA ALA A 352 -16.98 2.51 -11.80
C ALA A 352 -17.95 1.45 -11.29
N ALA A 353 -19.14 1.36 -11.88
CA ALA A 353 -20.10 0.30 -11.60
C ALA A 353 -19.93 -0.82 -12.63
N CYS A 354 -19.48 -2.00 -12.19
CA CYS A 354 -19.18 -3.12 -13.07
C CYS A 354 -20.17 -4.28 -12.90
N SER A 355 -20.51 -4.96 -14.01
CA SER A 355 -21.41 -6.13 -14.02
C SER A 355 -20.81 -7.39 -13.39
N GLY A 356 -19.53 -7.34 -13.03
CA GLY A 356 -18.78 -8.43 -12.41
C GLY A 356 -17.52 -7.90 -11.76
N THR A 357 -16.76 -8.80 -11.15
CA THR A 357 -15.55 -8.44 -10.43
C THR A 357 -14.40 -8.14 -11.38
N ILE A 358 -13.78 -6.99 -11.17
CA ILE A 358 -12.52 -6.59 -11.82
C ILE A 358 -11.47 -6.25 -10.77
N LYS A 359 -10.24 -6.11 -11.23
CA LYS A 359 -9.27 -5.25 -10.56
C LYS A 359 -9.33 -3.85 -11.12
N ALA A 360 -9.30 -2.87 -10.23
CA ALA A 360 -9.34 -1.45 -10.56
C ALA A 360 -8.15 -0.75 -9.91
N SER A 361 -7.40 0.04 -10.67
CA SER A 361 -6.33 0.88 -10.15
C SER A 361 -6.30 2.24 -10.83
N LEU A 362 -5.67 3.20 -10.14
CA LEU A 362 -5.46 4.56 -10.61
C LEU A 362 -3.96 4.84 -10.57
N LEU A 363 -3.44 5.40 -11.65
CA LEU A 363 -2.09 5.94 -11.72
C LEU A 363 -2.19 7.45 -11.99
N PHE A 364 -1.51 8.23 -11.17
CA PHE A 364 -1.28 9.64 -11.45
C PHE A 364 0.08 9.82 -12.11
N ARG A 365 0.15 10.68 -13.12
CA ARG A 365 1.40 11.10 -13.75
C ARG A 365 1.49 12.62 -13.79
N LEU A 366 2.66 13.16 -13.43
CA LEU A 366 3.01 14.56 -13.59
C LEU A 366 3.96 14.73 -14.78
N TYR A 367 3.64 15.66 -15.67
CA TYR A 367 4.50 16.09 -16.78
C TYR A 367 4.91 17.55 -16.57
N LEU A 368 6.16 17.92 -16.86
CA LEU A 368 6.60 19.33 -16.84
C LEU A 368 6.79 19.85 -18.26
N THR A 369 7.73 19.25 -19.00
CA THR A 369 8.02 19.54 -20.41
C THR A 369 8.30 18.22 -21.14
N GLY A 370 7.77 18.09 -22.36
CA GLY A 370 7.91 16.86 -23.16
C GLY A 370 6.84 15.79 -22.88
N ASN A 371 7.06 14.59 -23.44
CA ASN A 371 6.07 13.50 -23.47
C ASN A 371 6.31 12.43 -22.39
N ALA A 372 7.14 12.71 -21.38
CA ALA A 372 7.50 11.73 -20.37
C ALA A 372 7.24 12.23 -18.95
N PRO A 373 6.70 11.37 -18.07
CA PRO A 373 6.31 11.75 -16.72
C PRO A 373 7.53 11.97 -15.82
N VAL A 374 7.53 13.03 -15.03
CA VAL A 374 8.58 13.29 -14.04
C VAL A 374 8.28 12.66 -12.68
N ALA A 375 7.03 12.29 -12.39
CA ALA A 375 6.66 11.65 -11.13
C ALA A 375 5.37 10.87 -11.31
N GLU A 376 5.22 9.78 -10.55
CA GLU A 376 4.06 8.90 -10.61
C GLU A 376 3.63 8.37 -9.25
N ALA A 377 2.33 8.18 -9.03
CA ALA A 377 1.83 7.47 -7.86
C ALA A 377 0.69 6.53 -8.23
N GLY A 378 0.84 5.25 -7.87
CA GLY A 378 -0.15 4.19 -8.09
C GLY A 378 -1.01 3.94 -6.86
N LEU A 379 -2.31 3.75 -7.06
CA LEU A 379 -3.30 3.51 -6.02
C LEU A 379 -4.31 2.43 -6.46
N ASN A 380 -4.93 1.78 -5.48
CA ASN A 380 -6.09 0.93 -5.71
C ASN A 380 -7.33 1.78 -5.99
N GLY A 381 -8.17 1.30 -6.92
CA GLY A 381 -9.60 1.56 -6.84
C GLY A 381 -10.16 0.76 -5.68
N THR A 382 -10.97 1.37 -4.83
CA THR A 382 -11.52 0.70 -3.63
C THR A 382 -12.97 0.34 -3.85
N SER A 383 -13.35 -0.91 -3.57
CA SER A 383 -14.75 -1.33 -3.40
C SER A 383 -15.19 -1.29 -1.94
N THR A 384 -14.24 -1.01 -1.03
CA THR A 384 -14.48 -1.01 0.41
C THR A 384 -14.84 0.41 0.83
N VAL A 385 -16.10 0.61 1.21
CA VAL A 385 -16.55 1.89 1.76
C VAL A 385 -16.68 1.74 3.26
N THR A 386 -15.91 2.52 4.00
CA THR A 386 -15.94 2.51 5.47
C THR A 386 -16.04 3.93 6.00
N ASN A 387 -16.16 4.06 7.31
CA ASN A 387 -16.20 5.35 7.99
C ASN A 387 -14.90 5.62 8.78
N LYS A 388 -13.83 4.88 8.48
CA LYS A 388 -12.54 4.95 9.17
C LYS A 388 -11.41 4.72 8.18
N PHE A 389 -10.48 5.66 8.12
CA PHE A 389 -9.27 5.57 7.30
C PHE A 389 -8.08 6.00 8.14
N VAL A 390 -6.94 5.35 7.98
CA VAL A 390 -5.73 5.72 8.70
C VAL A 390 -4.59 5.91 7.73
N SER A 391 -3.80 6.96 7.93
CA SER A 391 -2.59 7.21 7.16
C SER A 391 -1.38 7.52 8.00
N PHE A 392 -0.20 7.25 7.44
CA PHE A 392 0.99 7.95 7.91
C PHE A 392 0.94 9.37 7.36
N GLY A 393 1.41 10.33 8.14
CA GLY A 393 1.48 11.70 7.71
C GLY A 393 2.81 12.34 8.05
N GLU A 394 3.27 13.15 7.12
CA GLU A 394 4.43 14.02 7.18
C GLU A 394 4.04 15.46 6.82
N LYS A 395 5.03 16.36 6.75
CA LYS A 395 4.81 17.78 6.43
C LYS A 395 4.06 17.99 5.11
N GLN A 396 4.34 17.17 4.08
CA GLN A 396 3.77 17.30 2.73
C GLN A 396 2.73 16.25 2.39
N THR A 397 2.19 15.55 3.39
CA THR A 397 1.12 14.57 3.14
C THR A 397 -0.15 15.29 2.67
N GLY A 398 -0.50 15.03 1.42
CA GLY A 398 -1.79 15.38 0.84
C GLY A 398 -2.79 14.26 1.10
N PHE A 399 -4.06 14.61 1.21
CA PHE A 399 -5.14 13.63 1.26
C PHE A 399 -6.31 14.08 0.37
N ALA A 400 -7.14 13.12 -0.01
CA ALA A 400 -8.44 13.39 -0.63
C ALA A 400 -9.51 12.53 0.05
N ILE A 401 -10.70 13.09 0.22
CA ILE A 401 -11.87 12.41 0.79
C ILE A 401 -13.08 12.71 -0.10
N ALA A 402 -13.82 11.69 -0.48
CA ALA A 402 -15.08 11.82 -1.20
C ALA A 402 -16.25 11.27 -0.39
N ASN A 403 -17.31 12.05 -0.28
CA ASN A 403 -18.58 11.63 0.28
C ASN A 403 -19.38 10.86 -0.78
N LEU A 404 -19.62 9.57 -0.53
CA LEU A 404 -20.35 8.71 -1.47
C LEU A 404 -21.87 8.73 -1.26
N THR A 405 -22.34 9.38 -0.20
CA THR A 405 -23.72 9.34 0.22
C THR A 405 -24.54 10.47 -0.38
N PHE A 406 -25.86 10.34 -0.28
CA PHE A 406 -26.82 11.40 -0.61
C PHE A 406 -27.09 12.36 0.55
N LEU A 407 -26.36 12.21 1.66
CA LEU A 407 -26.48 13.04 2.85
C LEU A 407 -25.15 13.80 3.09
N PRO A 408 -25.18 14.94 3.78
CA PRO A 408 -23.96 15.55 4.26
C PRO A 408 -23.23 14.61 5.24
N VAL A 409 -21.91 14.56 5.15
CA VAL A 409 -21.05 13.71 5.98
C VAL A 409 -20.10 14.58 6.79
N GLY A 410 -20.13 14.42 8.11
CA GLY A 410 -19.14 15.02 9.01
C GLY A 410 -17.89 14.16 9.05
N ILE A 411 -16.72 14.78 8.83
CA ILE A 411 -15.41 14.15 8.88
C ILE A 411 -14.64 14.73 10.06
N THR A 412 -14.02 13.85 10.85
CA THR A 412 -13.06 14.21 11.89
C THR A 412 -11.69 13.68 11.50
N ILE A 413 -10.67 14.54 11.50
CA ILE A 413 -9.28 14.20 11.22
C ILE A 413 -8.48 14.45 12.50
N THR A 414 -7.87 13.40 13.03
CA THR A 414 -7.01 13.46 14.23
C THR A 414 -5.62 12.99 13.86
N ALA A 415 -4.62 13.84 14.10
CA ALA A 415 -3.21 13.51 13.95
C ALA A 415 -2.61 13.15 15.30
N PHE A 416 -1.78 12.11 15.31
CA PHE A 416 -1.01 11.62 16.44
C PHE A 416 0.47 11.73 16.10
N ASP A 417 1.30 12.16 17.04
CA ASP A 417 2.75 12.05 16.89
C ASP A 417 3.20 10.57 16.89
N THR A 418 4.51 10.34 16.68
CA THR A 418 5.07 8.97 16.66
C THR A 418 4.89 8.23 17.99
N ALA A 419 4.74 8.94 19.10
CA ALA A 419 4.51 8.38 20.43
C ALA A 419 3.01 8.11 20.73
N GLY A 420 2.10 8.46 19.82
CA GLY A 420 0.66 8.25 19.95
C GLY A 420 -0.08 9.34 20.72
N LYS A 421 0.55 10.50 20.95
CA LYS A 421 -0.11 11.67 21.53
C LYS A 421 -0.80 12.47 20.44
N VAL A 422 -1.99 12.98 20.72
CA VAL A 422 -2.71 13.84 19.77
C VAL A 422 -1.91 15.11 19.50
N ALA A 423 -1.50 15.30 18.25
CA ALA A 423 -0.80 16.47 17.75
C ALA A 423 -1.80 17.55 17.26
N GLY A 424 -2.96 17.14 16.75
CA GLY A 424 -4.01 18.05 16.31
C GLY A 424 -5.30 17.33 15.96
N THR A 425 -6.43 18.03 15.98
CA THR A 425 -7.71 17.53 15.50
C THR A 425 -8.47 18.64 14.80
N THR A 426 -9.10 18.29 13.69
CA THR A 426 -9.98 19.20 12.95
C THR A 426 -11.21 18.45 12.44
N GLY A 427 -12.25 19.20 12.12
CA GLY A 427 -13.49 18.68 11.58
C GLY A 427 -13.91 19.44 10.34
N MET A 428 -14.63 18.75 9.45
CA MET A 428 -15.19 19.36 8.24
C MET A 428 -16.47 18.65 7.81
N PHE A 429 -17.28 19.31 7.00
CA PHE A 429 -18.47 18.72 6.38
C PHE A 429 -18.28 18.60 4.87
N LEU A 430 -18.67 17.45 4.33
CA LEU A 430 -18.79 17.20 2.90
C LEU A 430 -20.26 17.10 2.54
N LEU A 431 -20.72 17.94 1.62
CA LEU A 431 -22.04 17.82 1.01
C LEU A 431 -22.16 16.49 0.22
N PRO A 432 -23.38 16.04 -0.11
CA PRO A 432 -23.58 14.85 -0.93
C PRO A 432 -22.71 14.86 -2.19
N ARG A 433 -21.99 13.77 -2.45
CA ARG A 433 -21.07 13.63 -3.60
C ARG A 433 -19.89 14.60 -3.67
N GLN A 434 -19.71 15.44 -2.65
CA GLN A 434 -18.59 16.36 -2.58
C GLN A 434 -17.29 15.60 -2.32
N GLN A 435 -16.23 16.05 -2.98
CA GLN A 435 -14.85 15.64 -2.71
C GLN A 435 -14.06 16.86 -2.23
N ARG A 436 -13.12 16.62 -1.32
CA ARG A 436 -12.15 17.62 -0.88
C ARG A 436 -10.76 17.01 -0.82
N SER A 437 -9.76 17.81 -1.15
CA SER A 437 -8.35 17.48 -0.96
C SER A 437 -7.62 18.65 -0.30
N ASP A 438 -6.77 18.36 0.67
CA ASP A 438 -5.95 19.35 1.36
C ASP A 438 -4.59 18.74 1.74
N ASN A 439 -3.65 19.60 2.11
CA ASN A 439 -2.41 19.19 2.79
C ASN A 439 -2.66 19.10 4.29
N LEU A 440 -2.24 17.99 4.90
CA LEU A 440 -2.53 17.65 6.29
C LEU A 440 -1.99 18.68 7.29
N ALA A 441 -0.70 19.01 7.20
CA ALA A 441 -0.05 19.88 8.18
C ALA A 441 -0.67 21.30 8.19
N PRO A 442 -0.86 21.99 7.04
CA PRO A 442 -1.58 23.26 7.00
C PRO A 442 -3.01 23.18 7.53
N LEU A 443 -3.76 22.13 7.18
CA LEU A 443 -5.14 21.96 7.61
C LEU A 443 -5.27 21.87 9.14
N LEU A 444 -4.27 21.26 9.79
CA LEU A 444 -4.20 21.13 11.26
C LEU A 444 -3.43 22.27 11.94
N GLY A 445 -2.90 23.24 11.19
CA GLY A 445 -2.07 24.32 11.73
C GLY A 445 -0.71 23.85 12.25
N LEU A 446 -0.17 22.75 11.75
CA LEU A 446 1.11 22.17 12.16
C LEU A 446 2.24 22.70 11.27
N SER A 447 3.30 23.22 11.87
CA SER A 447 4.50 23.70 11.15
C SER A 447 5.43 22.56 10.69
N SER A 448 5.39 21.44 11.42
CA SER A 448 6.02 20.16 11.09
C SER A 448 5.19 19.04 11.69
N PHE A 449 5.05 17.93 10.97
CA PHE A 449 4.33 16.75 11.45
C PHE A 449 5.01 15.50 10.92
N THR A 450 5.12 14.49 11.78
CA THR A 450 5.50 13.11 11.45
C THR A 450 4.74 12.22 12.43
N GLY A 451 3.91 11.31 11.93
CA GLY A 451 3.13 10.43 12.78
C GLY A 451 1.94 9.80 12.09
N SER A 452 0.95 9.37 12.86
CA SER A 452 -0.25 8.73 12.32
C SER A 452 -1.43 9.70 12.21
N VAL A 453 -2.33 9.43 11.28
CA VAL A 453 -3.55 10.19 11.03
C VAL A 453 -4.72 9.23 11.06
N GLN A 454 -5.78 9.60 11.75
CA GLN A 454 -7.06 8.91 11.73
C GLN A 454 -8.12 9.85 11.15
N ILE A 455 -8.84 9.37 10.15
CA ILE A 455 -9.97 10.05 9.53
C ILE A 455 -11.20 9.21 9.87
N THR A 456 -12.19 9.82 10.50
CA THR A 456 -13.41 9.14 10.95
C THR A 456 -14.66 9.89 10.55
N SER A 457 -15.76 9.16 10.46
CA SER A 457 -17.08 9.72 10.17
C SER A 457 -18.21 8.89 10.77
N SER A 458 -19.39 9.49 10.87
CA SER A 458 -20.64 8.78 11.17
C SER A 458 -21.21 8.07 9.94
N LEU A 459 -20.80 8.44 8.72
CA LEU A 459 -21.27 7.86 7.47
C LEU A 459 -20.08 7.38 6.60
N PRO A 460 -20.31 6.45 5.66
CA PRO A 460 -19.22 5.93 4.84
C PRO A 460 -18.66 6.97 3.86
N PHE A 461 -17.34 6.91 3.66
CA PHE A 461 -16.59 7.73 2.70
C PHE A 461 -15.48 6.89 2.05
N VAL A 462 -14.79 7.46 1.06
CA VAL A 462 -13.51 6.93 0.56
C VAL A 462 -12.45 8.01 0.69
N ALA A 463 -11.23 7.56 0.98
CA ALA A 463 -10.09 8.43 1.22
C ALA A 463 -8.85 7.89 0.51
N LEU A 464 -7.88 8.76 0.27
CA LEU A 464 -6.51 8.41 -0.10
C LEU A 464 -5.54 9.39 0.53
N SER A 465 -4.28 9.00 0.56
CA SER A 465 -3.16 9.82 1.02
C SER A 465 -1.97 9.68 0.06
N LEU A 466 -1.28 10.79 -0.14
CA LEU A 466 -0.19 10.94 -1.09
C LEU A 466 0.94 11.74 -0.45
N ASN A 467 2.17 11.47 -0.86
CA ASN A 467 3.31 12.32 -0.59
C ASN A 467 3.75 13.00 -1.88
N PHE A 468 4.10 14.27 -1.80
CA PHE A 468 4.71 15.01 -2.91
C PHE A 468 5.87 15.82 -2.38
N GLU A 469 7.08 15.50 -2.85
CA GLU A 469 8.32 16.16 -2.47
C GLU A 469 9.00 16.78 -3.69
N ALA A 470 9.45 18.02 -3.58
CA ALA A 470 10.32 18.65 -4.58
C ALA A 470 11.76 18.56 -4.10
N THR A 471 12.56 17.68 -4.70
CA THR A 471 13.99 17.50 -4.34
C THR A 471 14.88 18.53 -5.03
N THR A 472 14.47 19.01 -6.21
CA THR A 472 15.03 20.17 -6.91
C THR A 472 13.90 20.92 -7.64
N PRO A 473 14.12 22.14 -8.19
CA PRO A 473 13.09 22.86 -8.95
C PRO A 473 12.52 22.12 -10.18
N SER A 474 13.17 21.05 -10.62
CA SER A 474 12.81 20.21 -11.77
C SER A 474 12.67 18.73 -11.42
N ASN A 475 12.88 18.33 -10.17
CA ASN A 475 12.78 16.94 -9.74
C ASN A 475 11.75 16.80 -8.62
N PHE A 476 10.80 15.91 -8.85
CA PHE A 476 9.65 15.69 -7.99
C PHE A 476 9.56 14.21 -7.69
N ILE A 477 9.28 13.91 -6.44
CA ILE A 477 8.91 12.60 -5.97
C ILE A 477 7.42 12.66 -5.65
N PHE A 478 6.69 11.70 -6.19
CA PHE A 478 5.28 11.52 -5.89
C PHE A 478 5.09 10.07 -5.50
N SER A 479 4.38 9.82 -4.41
CA SER A 479 4.14 8.45 -3.96
C SER A 479 2.79 8.33 -3.26
N ALA A 480 2.19 7.16 -3.37
CA ALA A 480 1.14 6.78 -2.43
C ALA A 480 1.75 6.61 -1.05
N LEU A 481 1.03 7.03 -0.01
CA LEU A 481 1.38 6.78 1.39
C LEU A 481 0.42 5.72 1.95
N PRO A 482 0.67 4.42 1.72
CA PRO A 482 -0.26 3.38 2.16
C PRO A 482 -0.25 3.37 3.68
N PRO A 483 -1.38 3.74 4.28
CA PRO A 483 -2.38 2.77 4.70
C PRO A 483 -3.83 3.24 4.44
N GLY A 484 -4.76 2.31 4.63
CA GLY A 484 -6.11 2.39 4.06
C GLY A 484 -7.25 2.31 5.05
N GLU A 485 -8.38 1.86 4.53
CA GLU A 485 -9.65 1.73 5.22
C GLU A 485 -9.60 0.72 6.38
N LEU A 486 -10.38 1.00 7.41
CA LEU A 486 -10.63 0.12 8.55
C LEU A 486 -12.11 -0.25 8.63
N ASP A 487 -12.41 -1.44 9.15
CA ASP A 487 -13.78 -1.84 9.47
C ASP A 487 -14.39 -0.83 10.47
N SER A 488 -15.65 -0.47 10.25
CA SER A 488 -16.43 0.42 11.11
C SER A 488 -16.44 0.03 12.59
N ALA A 489 -16.38 -1.26 12.93
CA ALA A 489 -16.34 -1.74 14.31
C ALA A 489 -14.96 -1.62 14.98
N THR A 490 -13.90 -1.32 14.22
CA THR A 490 -12.51 -1.29 14.72
C THR A 490 -12.32 -0.27 15.83
N PRO A 491 -11.91 -0.65 17.05
CA PRO A 491 -11.58 0.32 18.10
C PRO A 491 -10.39 1.18 17.70
N LEU A 492 -10.49 2.49 17.92
CA LEU A 492 -9.44 3.44 17.59
C LEU A 492 -8.82 4.05 18.86
N ALA A 493 -7.56 4.44 18.76
CA ALA A 493 -6.90 5.23 19.78
C ALA A 493 -7.57 6.59 19.93
N THR A 494 -7.74 7.05 21.18
CA THR A 494 -8.33 8.36 21.51
C THR A 494 -7.28 9.39 21.93
N GLY A 495 -6.00 9.02 21.91
CA GLY A 495 -4.91 9.80 22.49
C GLY A 495 -4.68 9.42 23.96
N ASN A 496 -3.41 9.45 24.37
CA ASN A 496 -3.00 9.35 25.78
C ASN A 496 -2.96 10.70 26.46
#